data_AF-A0A7C3I6Q5-F1
#
_entry.id   AF-A0A7C3I6Q5-F1
#
_cell.length_a   1.000
_cell.length_b   1.000
_cell.length_c   1.000
_cell.angle_alpha   90.00
_cell.angle_beta   90.00
_cell.angle_gamma   90.00
#
_symmetry.space_group_name_H-M   'P 1'
#
loop_
_entity.id
_entity.type
_entity.pdbx_description
1 polymer ?
#
loop_
_entity_poly.entity_id
_entity_poly.type
_entity_poly.pdbx_seq_one_letter_code
_entity_poly.pdbx_strand_id
1 'polypeptide(L)'
;MISLNVKKLIPSGILHPGKRAVIGNGVVIDPHALLEEIRTLEEAGIDVRAQLAISNRAHVIFPFHRMAEKVSENRPDRVAIGTTSRGIGPCYEDKIGRRGIRIADLLNPPVFETLFRYLSEDKQTIAR
;
A
#
# COMPACT_ATOMS: atom_id res chain seq x y z
N MET A 1 16.32 -23.50 -4.46
CA MET A 1 15.78 -22.36 -3.70
C MET A 1 15.34 -21.30 -4.69
N ILE A 2 14.03 -21.18 -4.94
CA ILE A 2 13.52 -20.14 -5.86
C ILE A 2 13.56 -18.82 -5.10
N SER A 3 14.56 -17.99 -5.37
CA SER A 3 14.63 -16.63 -4.83
C SER A 3 13.70 -15.73 -5.65
N LEU A 4 12.40 -15.82 -5.36
CA LEU A 4 11.43 -14.86 -5.88
C LEU A 4 11.70 -13.50 -5.20
N ASN A 5 11.87 -12.45 -5.98
CA ASN A 5 12.03 -11.07 -5.50
C ASN A 5 10.66 -10.54 -5.04
N VAL A 6 10.08 -11.16 -4.01
CA VAL A 6 8.68 -10.98 -3.57
C VAL A 6 8.58 -9.69 -2.76
N LYS A 7 7.76 -8.76 -3.25
CA LYS A 7 7.27 -7.63 -2.44
C LYS A 7 6.49 -8.24 -1.26
N LYS A 8 6.62 -7.73 -0.03
CA LYS A 8 6.21 -8.46 1.18
C LYS A 8 4.77 -8.13 1.63
N LEU A 9 3.79 -8.03 0.71
CA LEU A 9 2.42 -7.71 1.11
C LEU A 9 1.61 -8.97 1.41
N ILE A 10 1.76 -10.03 0.61
CA ILE A 10 0.99 -11.26 0.81
C ILE A 10 1.62 -12.09 1.94
N PRO A 11 0.84 -12.49 2.96
CA PRO A 11 1.35 -13.36 4.01
C PRO A 11 1.91 -14.68 3.46
N SER A 12 3.04 -15.13 4.01
CA SER A 12 3.73 -16.36 3.56
C SER A 12 2.86 -17.63 3.61
N GLY A 13 1.80 -17.63 4.42
CA GLY A 13 0.81 -18.70 4.47
C GLY A 13 0.14 -19.00 3.12
N ILE A 14 0.19 -18.09 2.15
CA ILE A 14 -0.34 -18.28 0.78
C ILE A 14 0.32 -19.46 0.05
N LEU A 15 1.53 -19.86 0.45
CA LEU A 15 2.26 -20.98 -0.15
C LEU A 15 1.71 -22.35 0.26
N HIS A 16 0.80 -22.41 1.25
CA HIS A 16 0.24 -23.65 1.75
C HIS A 16 -1.20 -23.85 1.24
N PRO A 17 -1.45 -24.87 0.40
CA PRO A 17 -2.78 -25.15 -0.12
C PRO A 17 -3.83 -25.28 0.99
N GLY A 18 -5.00 -24.66 0.78
CA GLY A 18 -6.12 -24.68 1.71
C GLY A 18 -5.98 -23.75 2.92
N LYS A 19 -4.91 -22.94 2.99
CA LYS A 19 -4.75 -21.91 4.03
C LYS A 19 -5.20 -20.55 3.51
N ARG A 20 -6.04 -19.87 4.29
CA ARG A 20 -6.43 -18.48 4.02
C ARG A 20 -5.30 -17.53 4.43
N ALA A 21 -4.75 -16.77 3.49
CA ALA A 21 -3.89 -15.64 3.78
C ALA A 21 -4.74 -14.37 3.93
N VAL A 22 -4.47 -13.55 4.95
CA VAL A 22 -5.27 -12.35 5.24
C VAL A 22 -4.36 -11.12 5.35
N ILE A 23 -4.60 -10.11 4.51
CA ILE A 23 -4.04 -8.78 4.69
C ILE A 23 -5.00 -7.99 5.60
N GLY A 24 -4.59 -7.78 6.85
CA GLY A 24 -5.41 -7.09 7.85
C GLY A 24 -5.51 -5.58 7.66
N ASN A 25 -6.43 -4.93 8.38
CA ASN A 25 -6.64 -3.47 8.36
C ASN A 25 -5.44 -2.65 8.89
N GLY A 26 -4.49 -3.32 9.55
CA GLY A 26 -3.24 -2.74 10.00
C GLY A 26 -2.37 -2.28 8.83
N VAL A 27 -2.44 -2.96 7.68
CA VAL A 27 -1.53 -2.80 6.55
C VAL A 27 -1.88 -1.59 5.68
N VAL A 28 -0.83 -0.94 5.17
CA VAL A 28 -0.90 0.02 4.06
C VAL A 28 -0.51 -0.70 2.77
N ILE A 29 -1.39 -0.66 1.78
CA ILE A 29 -1.31 -1.46 0.55
C ILE A 29 -0.99 -0.54 -0.61
N ASP A 30 0.08 -0.86 -1.30
CA ASP A 30 0.34 -0.35 -2.64
C ASP A 30 -0.32 -1.28 -3.67
N PRO A 31 -1.38 -0.82 -4.37
CA PRO A 31 -2.11 -1.68 -5.30
C PRO A 31 -1.24 -2.21 -6.45
N HIS A 32 -0.28 -1.43 -6.94
CA HIS A 32 0.60 -1.85 -8.02
C HIS A 32 1.53 -2.96 -7.54
N ALA A 33 2.17 -2.77 -6.38
CA ALA A 33 3.03 -3.77 -5.78
C ALA A 33 2.28 -5.08 -5.49
N LEU A 34 1.06 -4.98 -4.97
CA LEU A 34 0.21 -6.13 -4.68
C LEU A 34 -0.15 -6.89 -5.96
N LEU A 35 -0.57 -6.21 -7.02
CA LEU A 35 -0.95 -6.85 -8.29
C LEU A 35 0.23 -7.57 -8.95
N GLU A 36 1.43 -6.99 -8.91
CA GLU A 36 2.64 -7.68 -9.39
C GLU A 36 2.95 -8.93 -8.56
N GLU A 37 2.82 -8.85 -7.23
CA GLU A 37 3.04 -9.99 -6.34
C GLU A 37 2.03 -11.11 -6.60
N ILE A 38 0.74 -10.77 -6.74
CA ILE A 38 -0.32 -11.72 -7.12
C ILE A 38 0.06 -12.41 -8.45
N ARG A 39 0.45 -11.64 -9.46
CA ARG A 39 0.82 -12.17 -10.78
C ARG A 39 1.99 -13.16 -10.68
N THR A 40 3.05 -12.82 -9.96
CA THR A 40 4.20 -13.72 -9.76
C THR A 40 3.80 -15.02 -9.05
N LEU A 41 2.91 -14.98 -8.06
CA LEU A 41 2.43 -16.18 -7.37
C LEU A 41 1.50 -17.02 -8.25
N GLU A 42 0.59 -16.40 -9.00
CA GLU A 42 -0.30 -17.07 -9.96
C GLU A 42 0.53 -17.76 -11.07
N GLU A 43 1.58 -17.10 -11.59
CA GLU A 43 2.53 -17.68 -12.55
C GLU A 43 3.30 -18.89 -11.98
N ALA A 44 3.48 -18.94 -10.66
CA ALA A 44 4.07 -20.07 -9.94
C ALA A 44 3.06 -21.18 -9.58
N GLY A 45 1.81 -21.09 -10.06
CA GLY A 45 0.76 -22.10 -9.84
C GLY A 45 0.05 -22.00 -8.49
N ILE A 46 0.19 -20.88 -7.78
CA ILE A 46 -0.49 -20.65 -6.50
C ILE A 46 -1.87 -20.05 -6.75
N ASP A 47 -2.92 -20.65 -6.20
CA ASP A 47 -4.28 -20.11 -6.27
C ASP A 47 -4.46 -18.95 -5.28
N VAL A 48 -3.98 -17.77 -5.68
CA VAL A 48 -4.06 -16.56 -4.84
C VAL A 48 -5.50 -16.12 -4.66
N ARG A 49 -6.34 -16.24 -5.70
CA ARG A 49 -7.72 -15.75 -5.68
C ARG A 49 -8.60 -16.50 -4.69
N ALA A 50 -8.43 -17.82 -4.56
CA ALA A 50 -9.18 -18.60 -3.59
C ALA A 50 -8.67 -18.41 -2.15
N GLN A 51 -7.39 -18.08 -1.98
CA GLN A 51 -6.73 -18.12 -0.67
C GLN A 51 -6.50 -16.74 -0.04
N LEU A 52 -6.44 -15.66 -0.81
CA LEU A 52 -6.15 -14.31 -0.32
C LEU A 52 -7.44 -13.56 0.04
N ALA A 53 -7.49 -13.03 1.26
CA ALA A 53 -8.48 -12.05 1.69
C ALA A 53 -7.78 -10.73 2.04
N ILE A 54 -8.39 -9.61 1.62
CA ILE A 54 -7.87 -8.28 1.86
C ILE A 54 -8.90 -7.51 2.67
N SER A 55 -8.50 -6.95 3.80
CA SER A 55 -9.37 -6.10 4.59
C SER A 55 -9.77 -4.86 3.81
N ASN A 56 -11.08 -4.62 3.69
CA ASN A 56 -11.60 -3.40 3.09
C ASN A 56 -11.24 -2.13 3.90
N ARG A 57 -10.73 -2.27 5.14
CA ARG A 57 -10.25 -1.18 6.00
C ARG A 57 -8.74 -0.93 5.92
N ALA A 58 -8.00 -1.72 5.14
CA ALA A 58 -6.60 -1.43 4.84
C ALA A 58 -6.50 -0.11 4.04
N HIS A 59 -5.42 0.65 4.27
CA HIS A 59 -5.23 1.95 3.63
C HIS A 59 -4.42 1.82 2.34
N VAL A 60 -4.60 2.77 1.42
CA VAL A 60 -4.01 2.73 0.08
C VAL A 60 -2.82 3.68 -0.01
N ILE A 61 -1.69 3.17 -0.49
CA ILE A 61 -0.52 3.96 -0.82
C ILE A 61 -0.68 4.51 -2.24
N PHE A 62 -0.65 5.84 -2.39
CA PHE A 62 -0.60 6.53 -3.68
C PHE A 62 0.81 7.02 -4.03
N PRO A 63 1.07 7.35 -5.31
CA PRO A 63 2.37 7.86 -5.75
C PRO A 63 2.87 9.08 -4.98
N PHE A 64 1.97 10.00 -4.59
CA PHE A 64 2.36 11.20 -3.83
C PHE A 64 2.89 10.88 -2.43
N HIS A 65 2.52 9.75 -1.80
CA HIS A 65 3.13 9.34 -0.54
C HIS A 65 4.62 9.01 -0.70
N ARG A 66 4.98 8.35 -1.81
CA ARG A 66 6.38 8.04 -2.12
C ARG A 66 7.18 9.32 -2.37
N MET A 67 6.58 10.26 -3.09
CA MET A 67 7.20 11.57 -3.35
C MET A 67 7.41 12.34 -2.04
N ALA A 68 6.39 12.40 -1.17
CA ALA A 68 6.48 13.05 0.13
C ALA A 68 7.57 12.42 1.02
N GLU A 69 7.65 11.08 1.07
CA GLU A 69 8.70 10.38 1.83
C GLU A 69 10.10 10.73 1.30
N LYS A 70 10.29 10.72 -0.03
CA LYS A 70 11.56 11.09 -0.67
C LYS A 70 11.95 12.53 -0.40
N VAL A 71 11.02 13.48 -0.54
CA VAL A 71 11.30 14.90 -0.26
C VAL A 71 11.70 15.05 1.21
N SER A 72 10.93 14.45 2.12
CA SER A 72 11.17 14.52 3.55
C SER A 72 12.51 13.88 3.96
N GLU A 73 12.93 12.76 3.37
CA GLU A 73 14.24 12.16 3.66
C GLU A 73 15.44 12.97 3.13
N ASN A 74 15.25 13.71 2.03
CA ASN A 74 16.33 14.50 1.42
C ASN A 74 16.43 15.94 1.95
N ARG A 75 15.66 16.28 2.99
CA ARG A 75 15.67 17.61 3.60
C ARG A 75 17.01 17.88 4.31
N PRO A 76 17.71 18.99 4.02
CA PRO A 76 19.02 19.28 4.62
C PRO A 76 18.98 19.42 6.15
N ASP A 77 17.84 19.87 6.68
CA ASP A 77 17.61 20.14 8.11
C ASP A 77 17.13 18.90 8.88
N ARG A 78 16.98 17.76 8.21
CA ARG A 78 16.45 16.53 8.80
C ARG A 78 17.52 15.44 8.86
N VAL A 79 17.57 14.73 9.98
CA VAL A 79 18.34 13.48 10.07
C VAL A 79 17.59 12.40 9.28
N ALA A 80 18.23 11.87 8.24
CA ALA A 80 17.68 10.80 7.43
C ALA A 80 17.47 9.53 8.27
N ILE A 81 16.33 8.87 8.07
CA ILE A 81 15.99 7.60 8.73
C ILE A 81 16.53 6.42 7.91
N GLY A 82 16.67 6.58 6.59
CA GLY A 82 17.01 5.48 5.67
C GLY A 82 15.77 4.67 5.27
N THR A 83 14.69 5.37 4.93
CA THR A 83 13.41 4.71 4.60
C THR A 83 13.49 3.86 3.33
N THR A 84 12.53 2.94 3.17
CA THR A 84 12.38 2.15 1.93
C THR A 84 11.93 2.98 0.71
N SER A 85 11.57 4.27 0.90
CA SER A 85 11.07 5.17 -0.15
C SER A 85 9.84 4.64 -0.89
N ARG A 86 8.98 3.90 -0.18
CA ARG A 86 7.75 3.26 -0.70
C ARG A 86 6.48 4.01 -0.30
N GLY A 87 6.59 5.12 0.44
CA GLY A 87 5.46 5.91 0.91
C GLY A 87 4.76 5.32 2.14
N ILE A 88 5.46 4.46 2.90
CA ILE A 88 4.88 3.76 4.05
C ILE A 88 4.58 4.75 5.17
N GLY A 89 5.56 5.58 5.55
CA GLY A 89 5.40 6.59 6.61
C GLY A 89 4.24 7.55 6.31
N PRO A 90 4.27 8.29 5.17
CA PRO A 90 3.21 9.24 4.85
C PRO A 90 1.81 8.62 4.73
N CYS A 91 1.69 7.37 4.26
CA CYS A 91 0.39 6.69 4.23
C CYS A 91 -0.13 6.38 5.65
N TYR A 92 0.76 5.96 6.56
CA TYR A 92 0.39 5.79 7.98
C TYR A 92 0.05 7.12 8.65
N GLU A 93 0.74 8.22 8.32
CA GLU A 93 0.38 9.56 8.80
C GLU A 93 -1.03 9.95 8.38
N ASP A 94 -1.45 9.62 7.16
CA ASP A 94 -2.80 9.90 6.66
C ASP A 94 -3.87 9.02 7.31
N LYS A 95 -3.52 7.76 7.60
CA LYS A 95 -4.35 6.86 8.40
C LYS A 95 -4.59 7.42 9.81
N ILE A 96 -3.54 7.86 10.50
CA ILE A 96 -3.66 8.45 11.84
C ILE A 96 -4.34 9.82 11.78
N GLY A 97 -4.08 10.59 10.74
CA GLY A 97 -4.71 11.88 10.46
C GLY A 97 -6.18 11.78 10.00
N ARG A 98 -6.73 10.57 9.86
CA ARG A 98 -8.12 10.31 9.43
C ARG A 98 -8.46 10.88 8.04
N ARG A 99 -7.46 11.03 7.17
CA ARG A 99 -7.60 11.54 5.79
C ARG A 99 -7.19 10.52 4.72
N GLY A 100 -6.63 9.38 5.13
CA GLY A 100 -6.23 8.33 4.23
C GLY A 100 -7.41 7.58 3.59
N ILE A 101 -7.22 7.13 2.37
CA ILE A 101 -8.21 6.36 1.59
C ILE A 101 -8.01 4.87 1.85
N ARG A 102 -9.10 4.13 1.99
CA ARG A 102 -9.10 2.68 2.25
C ARG A 102 -9.51 1.90 1.02
N ILE A 103 -9.26 0.59 1.05
CA ILE A 103 -9.66 -0.34 -0.02
C ILE A 103 -11.17 -0.26 -0.30
N ALA A 104 -12.01 -0.15 0.74
CA ALA A 104 -13.46 -0.01 0.57
C ALA A 104 -13.83 1.22 -0.27
N ASP A 105 -13.09 2.32 -0.11
CA ASP A 105 -13.41 3.58 -0.76
C ASP A 105 -13.10 3.48 -2.27
N LEU A 106 -12.11 2.69 -2.69
CA LEU A 106 -11.81 2.41 -4.11
C LEU A 106 -12.96 1.71 -4.86
N LEU A 107 -13.84 1.00 -4.13
CA LEU A 107 -14.96 0.26 -4.73
C LEU A 107 -16.17 1.15 -5.04
N ASN A 108 -16.14 2.42 -4.64
CA ASN A 108 -17.18 3.41 -4.91
C ASN A 108 -16.56 4.60 -5.66
N PRO A 109 -16.62 4.62 -7.01
CA PRO A 109 -15.90 5.62 -7.80
C PRO A 109 -16.23 7.08 -7.46
N PRO A 110 -17.50 7.49 -7.27
CA PRO A 110 -17.82 8.86 -6.84
C PRO A 110 -17.20 9.25 -5.48
N VAL A 111 -17.23 8.35 -4.51
CA VAL A 111 -16.62 8.58 -3.19
C VAL A 111 -15.10 8.65 -3.31
N PHE A 112 -14.50 7.71 -4.04
CA PHE A 112 -13.07 7.70 -4.30
C PHE A 112 -12.59 8.99 -4.94
N GLU A 113 -13.26 9.47 -6.00
CA GLU A 113 -12.87 10.69 -6.71
C GLU A 113 -12.85 11.90 -5.76
N THR A 114 -13.88 12.04 -4.95
CA THR A 114 -13.99 13.12 -3.95
C THR A 114 -12.85 13.07 -2.93
N LEU A 115 -12.62 11.89 -2.33
CA LEU A 115 -11.58 11.70 -1.32
C LEU A 115 -10.18 11.86 -1.91
N PHE A 116 -9.95 11.35 -3.13
CA PHE A 116 -8.68 11.42 -3.82
C PHE A 116 -8.31 12.87 -4.13
N ARG A 117 -9.26 13.65 -4.64
CA ARG A 117 -9.05 15.08 -4.91
C ARG A 117 -8.62 15.80 -3.62
N TYR A 118 -9.41 15.67 -2.55
CA TYR A 118 -9.11 16.27 -1.26
C TYR A 118 -7.72 15.88 -0.73
N LEU A 119 -7.41 14.57 -0.69
CA LEU A 119 -6.14 14.09 -0.19
C LEU A 119 -4.96 14.57 -1.06
N SER A 120 -5.11 14.56 -2.38
CA SER A 120 -4.06 14.99 -3.30
C SER A 120 -3.76 16.50 -3.18
N GLU A 121 -4.78 17.33 -3.00
CA GLU A 121 -4.65 18.79 -2.82
C GLU A 121 -3.96 19.14 -1.49
N ASP A 122 -4.31 18.44 -0.40
CA ASP A 122 -3.65 18.57 0.90
C ASP A 122 -2.13 18.30 0.78
N LYS A 123 -1.76 17.24 0.05
CA LYS A 123 -0.35 16.89 -0.18
C LYS A 123 0.39 17.86 -1.10
N GLN A 124 -0.30 18.47 -2.06
CA GLN A 124 0.30 19.52 -2.89
C GLN A 124 0.57 20.81 -2.10
N THR A 125 -0.35 21.16 -1.19
CA THR A 125 -0.20 22.34 -0.32
C THR A 125 1.01 22.19 0.60
N ILE A 126 1.21 21.00 1.19
CA ILE A 126 2.33 20.71 2.10
C ILE A 126 3.69 20.67 1.37
N ALA A 127 3.70 20.42 0.07
CA ALA A 127 4.93 20.29 -0.72
C ALA A 127 5.43 21.62 -1.33
N ARG A 128 4.70 22.72 -1.16
CA ARG A 128 5.12 24.09 -1.53
C ARG A 128 5.79 24.78 -0.34
#